data_AF-A0A3A4PE16-F1
#
_entry.id   AF-A0A3A4PE16-F1
#
_cell.length_a   1.000
_cell.length_b   1.000
_cell.length_c   1.000
_cell.angle_alpha   90.00
_cell.angle_beta   90.00
_cell.angle_gamma   90.00
#
_symmetry.space_group_name_H-M   'P 1'
#
loop_
_entity.id
_entity.type
_entity.pdbx_description
1 polymer ?
#
loop_
_entity_poly.entity_id
_entity_poly.type
_entity_poly.pdbx_seq_one_letter_code
_entity_poly.pdbx_strand_id
1 'polypeptide(L)'
;MHLRERFEDYRGRIRFTDLDLASRSMALLWLGLFRDRVIRNCFPRIGAQSLLSDITKIINSTFLEGYILARAAYDLGTGSVLFTDPERQASVEAGVDRLRLMYEEEEVGTIPFTGEPLGVEALADALVREIAYGPDMMWLEERELLKVHLIYALWAGYKLARFERRLSRERG
;
A
#
# COMPACT_ATOMS: atom_id res chain seq x y z
N MET A 1 -14.52 8.97 -16.83
CA MET A 1 -13.40 8.01 -16.86
C MET A 1 -13.73 6.88 -15.89
N HIS A 2 -13.79 5.64 -16.36
CA HIS A 2 -14.08 4.48 -15.51
C HIS A 2 -12.91 4.21 -14.55
N LEU A 3 -13.16 3.55 -13.41
CA LEU A 3 -12.15 3.29 -12.37
C LEU A 3 -10.85 2.71 -12.94
N ARG A 4 -10.96 1.68 -13.80
CA ARG A 4 -9.80 1.03 -14.44
C ARG A 4 -9.01 2.00 -15.32
N GLU A 5 -9.67 2.81 -16.14
CA GLU A 5 -9.00 3.79 -17.00
C GLU A 5 -8.23 4.82 -16.16
N ARG A 6 -8.85 5.31 -15.07
CA ARG A 6 -8.18 6.23 -14.13
C ARG A 6 -6.98 5.59 -13.47
N PHE A 7 -7.14 4.35 -13.04
CA PHE A 7 -6.08 3.60 -12.40
C PHE A 7 -4.87 3.44 -13.33
N GLU A 8 -5.06 3.02 -14.58
CA GLU A 8 -3.95 2.88 -15.53
C GLU A 8 -3.28 4.22 -15.85
N ASP A 9 -4.06 5.30 -16.00
CA ASP A 9 -3.49 6.65 -16.19
C ASP A 9 -2.62 7.07 -14.99
N TYR A 10 -3.08 6.81 -13.77
CA TYR A 10 -2.34 7.15 -12.56
C TYR A 10 -1.13 6.24 -12.36
N ARG A 11 -1.23 4.94 -12.69
CA ARG A 11 -0.15 3.96 -12.66
C ARG A 11 1.04 4.40 -13.53
N GLY A 12 0.74 5.00 -14.69
CA GLY A 12 1.75 5.57 -15.57
C GLY A 12 2.51 6.78 -14.98
N ARG A 13 1.96 7.47 -13.98
CA ARG A 13 2.43 8.81 -13.55
C ARG A 13 2.93 8.87 -12.11
N ILE A 14 2.35 8.09 -11.21
CA ILE A 14 2.68 8.15 -9.78
C ILE A 14 3.88 7.23 -9.51
N ARG A 15 4.89 7.75 -8.82
CA ARG A 15 6.02 6.99 -8.29
C ARG A 15 6.10 7.15 -6.78
N PHE A 16 6.74 6.20 -6.12
CA PHE A 16 6.97 6.26 -4.67
C PHE A 16 7.75 7.51 -4.24
N THR A 17 8.62 8.02 -5.11
CA THR A 17 9.41 9.24 -4.89
C THR A 17 8.58 10.52 -4.87
N ASP A 18 7.38 10.48 -5.45
CA ASP A 18 6.50 11.64 -5.62
C ASP A 18 5.60 11.88 -4.39
N LEU A 19 5.57 10.91 -3.47
CA LEU A 19 4.96 11.10 -2.16
C LEU A 19 5.74 12.18 -1.41
N ASP A 20 5.00 13.06 -0.75
CA ASP A 20 5.58 14.04 0.16
C ASP A 20 6.29 13.33 1.34
N LEU A 21 7.07 14.10 2.10
CA LEU A 21 7.89 13.55 3.17
C LEU A 21 7.09 12.79 4.23
N ALA A 22 5.90 13.27 4.61
CA ALA A 22 5.09 12.65 5.65
C ALA A 22 4.53 11.31 5.15
N SER A 23 3.84 11.31 4.01
CA SER A 23 3.29 10.09 3.42
C SER A 23 4.36 9.06 3.08
N ARG A 24 5.52 9.52 2.59
CA ARG A 24 6.66 8.64 2.31
C ARG A 24 7.24 8.04 3.59
N SER A 25 7.35 8.82 4.67
CA SER A 25 7.84 8.32 5.96
C SER A 25 6.89 7.27 6.54
N MET A 26 5.58 7.52 6.48
CA MET A 26 4.54 6.57 6.88
C MET A 26 4.62 5.27 6.08
N ALA A 27 4.72 5.37 4.75
CA ALA A 27 4.86 4.22 3.87
C ALA A 27 6.11 3.40 4.19
N LEU A 28 7.27 4.05 4.37
CA LEU A 28 8.53 3.37 4.66
C LEU A 28 8.52 2.66 6.02
N LEU A 29 7.93 3.27 7.06
CA LEU A 29 7.79 2.66 8.37
C LEU A 29 6.90 1.41 8.32
N TRP A 30 5.73 1.53 7.69
CA TRP A 30 4.80 0.40 7.53
C TRP A 30 5.43 -0.73 6.71
N LEU A 31 6.04 -0.41 5.56
CA LEU A 31 6.72 -1.38 4.72
C LEU A 31 7.86 -2.08 5.47
N GLY A 32 8.62 -1.37 6.31
CA GLY A 32 9.62 -1.98 7.20
C GLY A 32 9.03 -3.08 8.07
N LEU A 33 8.04 -2.74 8.90
CA LEU A 33 7.41 -3.67 9.83
C LEU A 33 6.71 -4.85 9.13
N PHE A 34 6.04 -4.57 8.02
CA PHE A 34 5.33 -5.57 7.24
C PHE A 34 6.30 -6.56 6.59
N ARG A 35 7.37 -6.06 5.94
CA ARG A 35 8.40 -6.92 5.33
C ARG A 35 9.05 -7.81 6.37
N ASP A 36 9.43 -7.26 7.52
CA ASP A 36 10.07 -8.04 8.60
C ASP A 36 9.18 -9.19 9.09
N ARG A 37 7.87 -8.97 9.17
CA ARG A 37 6.89 -10.01 9.53
C ARG A 37 6.73 -11.05 8.43
N VAL A 38 6.57 -10.62 7.18
CA VAL A 38 6.44 -11.54 6.03
C VAL A 38 7.69 -12.40 5.91
N ILE A 39 8.88 -11.80 6.01
CA ILE A 39 10.15 -12.53 5.97
C ILE A 39 10.23 -13.54 7.12
N ARG A 40 9.94 -13.12 8.35
CA ARG A 40 9.99 -14.01 9.52
C ARG A 40 9.02 -15.19 9.43
N ASN A 41 7.80 -14.95 8.94
CA ASN A 41 6.73 -15.95 8.96
C ASN A 41 6.72 -16.85 7.72
N CYS A 42 6.97 -16.28 6.55
CA CYS A 42 6.91 -17.00 5.28
C CYS A 42 8.26 -17.57 4.88
N PHE A 43 9.36 -16.97 5.36
CA PHE A 43 10.71 -17.23 4.89
C PHE A 43 11.73 -17.37 6.04
N PRO A 44 11.43 -18.18 7.10
CA PRO A 44 12.19 -18.19 8.35
C PRO A 44 13.65 -18.65 8.23
N ARG A 45 14.03 -19.26 7.09
CA ARG A 45 15.35 -19.83 6.84
C ARG A 45 16.11 -19.15 5.70
N ILE A 46 15.58 -18.06 5.15
CA ILE A 46 16.22 -17.34 4.05
C ILE A 46 17.37 -16.48 4.57
N GLY A 47 18.58 -16.81 4.11
CA GLY A 47 19.79 -15.98 4.29
C GLY A 47 20.25 -15.27 3.01
N ALA A 48 19.61 -15.55 1.86
CA ALA A 48 20.00 -14.99 0.57
C ALA A 48 19.51 -13.53 0.44
N GLN A 49 20.45 -12.58 0.44
CA GLN A 49 20.13 -11.15 0.36
C GLN A 49 19.41 -10.75 -0.93
N SER A 50 19.67 -11.44 -2.05
CA SER A 50 18.98 -11.24 -3.32
C SER A 50 17.48 -11.53 -3.19
N LEU A 51 17.13 -12.64 -2.55
CA LEU A 51 15.75 -13.07 -2.36
C LEU A 51 14.99 -12.10 -1.45
N LEU A 52 15.62 -11.63 -0.37
CA LEU A 52 15.05 -10.56 0.47
C LEU A 52 14.84 -9.25 -0.30
N SER A 53 15.74 -8.91 -1.22
CA SER A 53 15.60 -7.74 -2.09
C SER A 53 14.40 -7.88 -3.04
N ASP A 54 14.21 -9.06 -3.63
CA ASP A 54 13.12 -9.29 -4.59
C ASP A 54 11.76 -9.32 -3.91
N ILE A 55 11.64 -10.01 -2.77
CA ILE A 55 10.43 -9.96 -1.91
C ILE A 55 10.11 -8.51 -1.53
N THR A 56 11.12 -7.74 -1.14
CA THR A 56 10.97 -6.33 -0.79
C THR A 56 10.43 -5.50 -1.95
N LYS A 57 10.97 -5.68 -3.17
CA LYS A 57 10.50 -4.96 -4.35
C LYS A 57 9.03 -5.27 -4.65
N ILE A 58 8.65 -6.54 -4.59
CA ILE A 58 7.28 -6.99 -4.86
C ILE A 58 6.31 -6.37 -3.85
N ILE A 59 6.64 -6.43 -2.56
CA ILE A 59 5.81 -5.84 -1.49
C ILE A 59 5.67 -4.32 -1.69
N ASN A 60 6.78 -3.62 -1.91
CA ASN A 60 6.78 -2.17 -2.11
C ASN A 60 5.97 -1.77 -3.35
N SER A 61 6.10 -2.50 -4.45
CA SER A 61 5.33 -2.27 -5.67
C SER A 61 3.85 -2.51 -5.44
N THR A 62 3.49 -3.63 -4.82
CA THR A 62 2.09 -3.96 -4.47
C THR A 62 1.46 -2.89 -3.59
N PHE A 63 2.20 -2.39 -2.60
CA PHE A 63 1.75 -1.27 -1.77
C PHE A 63 1.45 -0.02 -2.62
N LEU A 64 2.35 0.34 -3.53
CA LEU A 64 2.17 1.50 -4.39
C LEU A 64 0.94 1.35 -5.31
N GLU A 65 0.70 0.16 -5.86
CA GLU A 65 -0.52 -0.10 -6.66
C GLU A 65 -1.79 0.15 -5.84
N GLY A 66 -1.77 -0.21 -4.57
CA GLY A 66 -2.88 0.02 -3.65
C GLY A 66 -3.14 1.51 -3.41
N TYR A 67 -2.06 2.27 -3.20
CA TYR A 67 -2.12 3.72 -3.08
C TYR A 67 -2.72 4.36 -4.33
N ILE A 68 -2.27 3.95 -5.50
CA ILE A 68 -2.75 4.43 -6.80
C ILE A 68 -4.23 4.08 -6.99
N LEU A 69 -4.63 2.85 -6.63
CA LEU A 69 -6.02 2.39 -6.69
C LEU A 69 -6.95 3.27 -5.85
N ALA A 70 -6.56 3.62 -4.62
CA ALA A 70 -7.36 4.54 -3.80
C ALA A 70 -7.48 5.92 -4.42
N ARG A 71 -6.38 6.47 -4.95
CA ARG A 71 -6.42 7.78 -5.63
C ARG A 71 -7.33 7.74 -6.84
N ALA A 72 -7.31 6.67 -7.63
CA ALA A 72 -8.21 6.47 -8.77
C ALA A 72 -9.67 6.24 -8.35
N ALA A 73 -9.92 5.52 -7.26
CA ALA A 73 -11.26 5.29 -6.71
C ALA A 73 -11.93 6.58 -6.24
N TYR A 74 -11.14 7.46 -5.62
CA TYR A 74 -11.63 8.70 -5.02
C TYR A 74 -11.36 9.96 -5.84
N ASP A 75 -10.84 9.81 -7.07
CA ASP A 75 -10.56 10.90 -8.00
C ASP A 75 -9.61 11.98 -7.42
N LEU A 76 -8.56 11.53 -6.73
CA LEU A 76 -7.64 12.42 -6.01
C LEU A 76 -6.53 13.01 -6.91
N GLY A 77 -6.52 12.71 -8.20
CA GLY A 77 -5.47 13.13 -9.13
C GLY A 77 -4.10 12.50 -8.81
N THR A 78 -3.07 12.93 -9.54
CA THR A 78 -1.69 12.43 -9.42
C THR A 78 -0.75 13.39 -8.68
N GLY A 79 -1.26 14.53 -8.21
CA GLY A 79 -0.45 15.53 -7.50
C GLY A 79 -0.05 15.07 -6.10
N SER A 80 1.11 15.52 -5.63
CA SER A 80 1.55 15.30 -4.25
C SER A 80 0.65 16.05 -3.26
N VAL A 81 0.50 15.48 -2.06
CA VAL A 81 -0.27 16.11 -0.98
C VAL A 81 0.71 16.92 -0.14
N LEU A 82 0.61 18.25 -0.18
CA LEU A 82 1.48 19.11 0.62
C LEU A 82 0.91 19.30 2.03
N PHE A 83 1.62 18.75 3.03
CA PHE A 83 1.38 19.02 4.45
C PHE A 83 2.11 20.30 4.85
N THR A 84 1.40 21.44 4.83
CA THR A 84 1.97 22.78 5.06
C THR A 84 1.63 23.40 6.41
N ASP A 85 1.03 22.64 7.32
CA ASP A 85 0.42 23.18 8.55
C ASP A 85 1.09 22.59 9.81
N PRO A 86 1.69 23.44 10.69
CA PRO A 86 2.33 23.02 11.93
C PRO A 86 1.38 22.33 12.92
N GLU A 87 0.11 22.75 13.01
CA GLU A 87 -0.88 22.09 13.89
C GLU A 87 -1.19 20.67 13.40
N ARG A 88 -0.96 20.40 12.11
CA ARG A 88 -1.09 19.08 11.52
C ARG A 88 0.15 18.23 11.63
N GLN A 89 1.31 18.77 11.99
CA GLN A 89 2.50 17.94 12.22
C GLN A 89 2.27 16.97 13.39
N ALA A 90 1.56 17.42 14.44
CA ALA A 90 1.05 16.55 15.52
C ALA A 90 -0.02 15.55 15.03
N SER A 91 -0.83 15.91 14.02
CA SER A 91 -1.81 15.01 13.38
C SER A 91 -1.16 13.98 12.44
N VAL A 92 -0.02 14.32 11.83
CA VAL A 92 0.83 13.43 11.04
C VAL A 92 1.55 12.47 11.97
N GLU A 93 2.14 12.92 13.08
CA GLU A 93 2.70 12.02 14.10
C GLU A 93 1.62 11.09 14.68
N ALA A 94 0.44 11.63 15.02
CA ALA A 94 -0.72 10.82 15.42
C ALA A 94 -1.29 9.94 14.29
N GLY A 95 -1.00 10.26 13.02
CA GLY A 95 -1.38 9.51 11.83
C GLY A 95 -0.40 8.39 11.52
N VAL A 96 0.89 8.64 11.70
CA VAL A 96 1.99 7.69 11.73
C VAL A 96 1.73 6.70 12.87
N ASP A 97 1.43 7.19 14.07
CA ASP A 97 1.05 6.36 15.21
C ASP A 97 -0.26 5.61 14.96
N ARG A 98 -1.27 6.20 14.31
CA ARG A 98 -2.50 5.46 13.94
C ARG A 98 -2.28 4.41 12.86
N LEU A 99 -1.38 4.60 11.90
CA LEU A 99 -1.00 3.55 10.96
C LEU A 99 -0.12 2.48 11.62
N ARG A 100 0.72 2.86 12.60
CA ARG A 100 1.46 1.93 13.45
C ARG A 100 0.48 1.08 14.28
N LEU A 101 -0.48 1.73 14.95
CA LEU A 101 -1.53 1.10 15.75
C LEU A 101 -2.51 0.30 14.90
N MET A 102 -2.85 0.74 13.68
CA MET A 102 -3.66 -0.06 12.75
C MET A 102 -3.01 -1.43 12.44
N TYR A 103 -1.69 -1.54 12.57
CA TYR A 103 -0.95 -2.80 12.41
C TYR A 103 -0.72 -3.55 13.74
N GLU A 104 -0.62 -2.85 14.88
CA GLU A 104 -0.55 -3.44 16.22
C GLU A 104 -1.93 -3.95 16.72
N GLU A 105 -3.02 -3.32 16.25
CA GLU A 105 -4.42 -3.53 16.64
C GLU A 105 -5.29 -4.07 15.49
N GLU A 106 -4.70 -4.52 14.38
CA GLU A 106 -5.47 -5.12 13.28
C GLU A 106 -6.20 -6.36 13.83
N GLU A 107 -7.49 -6.20 14.13
CA GLU A 107 -8.33 -7.31 14.58
C GLU A 107 -8.29 -8.39 13.50
N VAL A 108 -7.85 -9.57 13.92
CA VAL A 108 -7.95 -10.80 13.14
C VAL A 108 -9.39 -10.93 12.66
N GLY A 109 -9.63 -10.72 11.35
CA GLY A 109 -10.97 -10.79 10.76
C GLY A 109 -11.38 -9.59 9.90
N THR A 110 -10.58 -8.53 9.81
CA THR A 110 -10.91 -7.43 8.88
C THR A 110 -10.78 -7.89 7.42
N ILE A 111 -11.87 -7.74 6.65
CA ILE A 111 -11.92 -8.16 5.24
C ILE A 111 -11.43 -6.99 4.36
N PRO A 112 -10.30 -7.14 3.62
CA PRO A 112 -9.78 -6.09 2.75
C PRO A 112 -10.84 -5.55 1.79
N PHE A 113 -10.80 -4.25 1.53
CA PHE A 113 -11.68 -3.54 0.57
C PHE A 113 -13.20 -3.62 0.80
N THR A 114 -13.66 -4.22 1.91
CA THR A 114 -15.10 -4.26 2.23
C THR A 114 -15.67 -2.85 2.43
N GLY A 115 -16.79 -2.56 1.75
CA GLY A 115 -17.45 -1.26 1.81
C GLY A 115 -16.76 -0.14 1.00
N GLU A 116 -15.78 -0.47 0.18
CA GLU A 116 -15.14 0.47 -0.75
C GLU A 116 -16.00 0.71 -2.02
N PRO A 117 -15.71 1.76 -2.82
CA PRO A 117 -16.45 2.04 -4.04
C PRO A 117 -16.55 0.84 -4.99
N LEU A 118 -17.64 0.81 -5.77
CA LEU A 118 -17.93 -0.27 -6.72
C LEU A 118 -16.72 -0.53 -7.64
N GLY A 119 -16.31 -1.80 -7.74
CA GLY A 119 -15.22 -2.25 -8.60
C GLY A 119 -13.81 -2.15 -8.00
N VAL A 120 -13.64 -1.56 -6.81
CA VAL A 120 -12.34 -1.54 -6.11
C VAL A 120 -11.88 -2.93 -5.74
N GLU A 121 -12.73 -3.73 -5.10
CA GLU A 121 -12.42 -5.10 -4.69
C GLU A 121 -12.05 -5.98 -5.90
N ALA A 122 -12.86 -5.95 -6.96
CA ALA A 122 -12.60 -6.71 -8.18
C ALA A 122 -11.28 -6.29 -8.87
N LEU A 123 -10.94 -5.00 -8.86
CA LEU A 123 -9.69 -4.52 -9.44
C LEU A 123 -8.49 -4.87 -8.54
N ALA A 124 -8.65 -4.81 -7.21
CA ALA A 124 -7.66 -5.24 -6.25
C ALA A 124 -7.31 -6.72 -6.41
N ASP A 125 -8.33 -7.58 -6.53
CA ASP A 125 -8.15 -9.01 -6.77
C ASP A 125 -7.44 -9.28 -8.10
N ALA A 126 -7.79 -8.53 -9.15
CA ALA A 126 -7.13 -8.65 -10.45
C ALA A 126 -5.64 -8.25 -10.36
N LEU A 127 -5.30 -7.18 -9.64
CA LEU A 127 -3.93 -6.74 -9.42
C LEU A 127 -3.11 -7.75 -8.62
N VAL A 128 -3.67 -8.28 -7.53
CA VAL A 128 -2.99 -9.31 -6.74
C VAL A 128 -2.75 -10.55 -7.58
N ARG A 129 -3.71 -10.97 -8.43
CA ARG A 129 -3.53 -12.09 -9.36
C ARG A 129 -2.44 -11.79 -10.39
N GLU A 130 -2.45 -10.61 -11.01
CA GLU A 130 -1.42 -10.19 -11.97
C GLU A 130 -0.02 -10.30 -11.37
N ILE A 131 0.16 -9.78 -10.15
CA ILE A 131 1.45 -9.83 -9.45
C ILE A 131 1.80 -11.27 -9.04
N ALA A 132 0.87 -12.00 -8.42
CA ALA A 132 1.06 -13.35 -7.91
C ALA A 132 1.45 -14.38 -8.99
N TYR A 133 1.00 -14.16 -10.23
CA TYR A 133 1.31 -15.01 -11.39
C TYR A 133 2.26 -14.32 -12.37
N GLY A 134 2.79 -13.16 -12.01
CA GLY A 134 3.74 -12.39 -12.80
C GLY A 134 5.15 -12.99 -12.78
N PRO A 135 6.02 -12.52 -13.69
CA PRO A 135 7.38 -13.06 -13.85
C PRO A 135 8.21 -12.96 -12.57
N ASP A 136 8.06 -11.87 -11.81
CA ASP A 136 8.81 -11.64 -10.57
C ASP A 136 8.50 -12.68 -9.48
N MET A 137 7.29 -13.24 -9.48
CA MET A 137 6.87 -14.29 -8.54
C MET A 137 7.27 -15.70 -8.98
N MET A 138 7.53 -15.93 -10.28
CA MET A 138 7.84 -17.26 -10.79
C MET A 138 9.17 -17.82 -10.27
N TRP A 139 10.14 -16.93 -10.01
CA TRP A 139 11.50 -17.28 -9.59
C TRP A 139 11.67 -17.39 -8.07
N LEU A 140 10.62 -17.06 -7.29
CA LEU A 140 10.64 -17.14 -5.84
C LEU A 140 10.28 -18.55 -5.36
N GLU A 141 11.22 -19.19 -4.66
CA GLU A 141 10.91 -20.33 -3.80
C GLU A 141 9.92 -19.88 -2.70
N GLU A 142 8.97 -20.74 -2.32
CA GLU A 142 7.94 -20.44 -1.28
C GLU A 142 6.94 -19.30 -1.60
N ARG A 143 6.79 -18.91 -2.88
CA ARG A 143 5.90 -17.82 -3.34
C ARG A 143 4.44 -17.90 -2.88
N GLU A 144 3.90 -19.09 -2.61
CA GLU A 144 2.49 -19.26 -2.23
C GLU A 144 2.16 -18.57 -0.90
N LEU A 145 3.10 -18.56 0.05
CA LEU A 145 2.94 -17.88 1.32
C LEU A 145 2.92 -16.35 1.13
N LEU A 146 3.75 -15.83 0.23
CA LEU A 146 3.79 -14.41 -0.08
C LEU A 146 2.49 -13.91 -0.72
N LYS A 147 1.83 -14.72 -1.57
CA LYS A 147 0.57 -14.33 -2.23
C LYS A 147 -0.51 -13.89 -1.25
N VAL A 148 -0.64 -14.60 -0.12
CA VAL A 148 -1.62 -14.28 0.93
C VAL A 148 -1.36 -12.89 1.53
N HIS A 149 -0.10 -12.45 1.55
CA HIS A 149 0.29 -11.15 2.08
C HIS A 149 0.18 -10.01 1.07
N LEU A 150 0.13 -10.28 -0.24
CA LEU A 150 0.03 -9.23 -1.26
C LEU A 150 -1.25 -8.40 -1.15
N ILE A 151 -2.38 -9.02 -0.80
CA ILE A 151 -3.64 -8.28 -0.61
C ILE A 151 -3.56 -7.27 0.55
N TYR A 152 -2.83 -7.61 1.61
CA TYR A 152 -2.62 -6.72 2.75
C TYR A 152 -1.65 -5.58 2.41
N ALA A 153 -0.60 -5.85 1.64
CA ALA A 153 0.28 -4.80 1.12
C ALA A 153 -0.49 -3.80 0.25
N LEU A 154 -1.31 -4.30 -0.68
CA LEU A 154 -2.18 -3.50 -1.54
C LEU A 154 -3.16 -2.67 -0.69
N TRP A 155 -3.82 -3.30 0.28
CA TRP A 155 -4.80 -2.64 1.12
C TRP A 155 -4.18 -1.55 2.01
N ALA A 156 -2.96 -1.75 2.51
CA ALA A 156 -2.25 -0.74 3.29
C ALA A 156 -1.94 0.52 2.47
N GLY A 157 -1.47 0.35 1.23
CA GLY A 157 -1.28 1.48 0.32
C GLY A 157 -2.58 2.23 0.06
N TYR A 158 -3.66 1.48 -0.15
CA TYR A 158 -5.00 2.04 -0.35
C TYR A 158 -5.47 2.86 0.88
N LYS A 159 -5.20 2.38 2.10
CA LYS A 159 -5.51 3.11 3.34
C LYS A 159 -4.70 4.39 3.50
N LEU A 160 -3.42 4.41 3.10
CA LEU A 160 -2.59 5.61 3.14
C LEU A 160 -3.20 6.75 2.32
N ALA A 161 -3.61 6.49 1.08
CA ALA A 161 -4.27 7.50 0.25
C ALA A 161 -5.64 7.94 0.83
N ARG A 162 -6.38 7.04 1.49
CA ARG A 162 -7.61 7.42 2.22
C ARG A 162 -7.32 8.32 3.41
N PHE A 163 -6.22 8.09 4.12
CA PHE A 163 -5.78 8.93 5.22
C PHE A 163 -5.46 10.35 4.73
N GLU A 164 -4.67 10.47 3.66
CA GLU A 164 -4.38 11.77 3.02
C GLU A 164 -5.66 12.54 2.65
N ARG A 165 -6.65 11.84 2.08
CA ARG A 165 -7.95 12.44 1.71
C ARG A 165 -8.71 12.97 2.93
N ARG A 166 -8.76 12.23 4.04
CA ARG A 166 -9.46 12.66 5.26
C ARG A 166 -8.87 13.97 5.77
N LEU A 167 -7.54 14.02 5.90
CA LEU A 167 -6.83 15.23 6.33
C LEU A 167 -7.02 16.42 5.37
N SER A 168 -7.14 16.15 4.07
CA SER A 168 -7.38 17.21 3.08
C SER A 168 -8.81 17.75 3.13
N ARG A 169 -9.80 16.93 3.49
CA ARG A 169 -11.22 17.34 3.57
C ARG A 169 -11.56 18.15 4.81
N GLU A 170 -10.84 17.97 5.91
CA GLU A 170 -10.94 18.84 7.09
C GLU A 170 -10.47 20.29 6.81
N ARG A 171 -10.10 20.65 5.56
CA ARG A 171 -9.80 22.02 5.11
C ARG A 171 -10.97 22.75 4.45
N GLY A 172 -12.03 22.05 4.04
CA GLY A 172 -13.15 22.62 3.25
C GLY A 172 -14.45 22.63 4.02
#